data_AF-A0A843I530-F1
#
_entry.id   AF-A0A843I530-F1
#
_cell.length_a   1.000
_cell.length_b   1.000
_cell.length_c   1.000
_cell.angle_alpha   90.00
_cell.angle_beta   90.00
_cell.angle_gamma   90.00
#
_symmetry.space_group_name_H-M   'P 1'
#
loop_
_entity.id
_entity.type
_entity.pdbx_description
1 polymer ?
#
loop_
_entity_poly.entity_id
_entity_poly.type
_entity_poly.pdbx_seq_one_letter_code
_entity_poly.pdbx_strand_id
1 'polypeptide(L)'
;MDETPVAPIKEEKIPTYNKKSIRLIVVLVTGGVILGLILSSIFITETNTRIQEYADEISDLFGGEIPPFVNIRLTPLSTTEIILPTLGVVIVCISMFLLIGLIAVYFKVYAKTKSKYILGLFFVLIPLFIESLFLVYALRQLFTFPVIQPFPPGHSPNIGFEWGGLGQILVIISIFESIGLCILLYLSNE
;
A
#
# COMPACT_ATOMS: atom_id res chain seq x y z
N MET A 1 -64.01 9.32 -22.07
CA MET A 1 -62.95 8.40 -21.59
C MET A 1 -61.67 9.12 -21.88
N ASP A 2 -61.02 9.59 -20.83
CA ASP A 2 -59.88 10.52 -20.87
C ASP A 2 -58.61 9.68 -21.01
N GLU A 3 -58.01 9.66 -22.20
CA GLU A 3 -56.74 8.99 -22.45
C GLU A 3 -55.62 9.92 -21.99
N THR A 4 -55.14 9.72 -20.77
CA THR A 4 -53.94 10.39 -20.28
C THR A 4 -52.75 9.97 -21.14
N PRO A 5 -51.95 10.91 -21.67
CA PRO A 5 -50.77 10.56 -22.44
C PRO A 5 -49.74 9.99 -21.47
N VAL A 6 -49.50 8.68 -21.58
CA VAL A 6 -48.37 8.01 -20.92
C VAL A 6 -47.09 8.61 -21.48
N ALA A 7 -46.43 9.45 -20.68
CA ALA A 7 -45.14 10.02 -21.06
C ALA A 7 -44.14 8.87 -21.31
N PRO A 8 -43.40 8.88 -22.43
CA PRO A 8 -42.42 7.85 -22.69
C PRO A 8 -41.34 7.89 -21.61
N ILE A 9 -41.19 6.78 -20.88
CA ILE A 9 -40.07 6.55 -19.97
C ILE A 9 -38.81 6.62 -20.84
N LYS A 10 -38.07 7.73 -20.75
CA LYS A 10 -36.76 7.85 -21.38
C LYS A 10 -35.88 6.78 -20.76
N GLU A 11 -35.55 5.76 -21.53
CA GLU A 11 -34.47 4.84 -21.18
C GLU A 11 -33.22 5.68 -20.92
N GLU A 12 -32.84 5.75 -19.65
CA GLU A 12 -31.57 6.32 -19.22
C GLU A 12 -30.49 5.51 -19.91
N LYS A 13 -29.90 6.08 -20.97
CA LYS A 13 -28.74 5.50 -21.63
C LYS A 13 -27.67 5.31 -20.57
N ILE A 14 -27.46 4.06 -20.17
CA ILE A 14 -26.39 3.64 -19.27
C ILE A 14 -25.11 4.34 -19.76
N PRO A 15 -24.46 5.17 -18.91
CA PRO A 15 -23.39 6.04 -19.34
C PRO A 15 -22.30 5.20 -20.01
N THR A 16 -21.98 5.61 -21.24
CA THR A 16 -20.99 4.95 -22.10
C THR A 16 -19.66 4.85 -21.34
N TYR A 17 -19.31 3.63 -20.92
CA TYR A 17 -18.10 3.31 -20.16
C TYR A 17 -16.87 4.06 -20.71
N ASN A 18 -16.22 4.89 -19.90
CA ASN A 18 -15.08 5.68 -20.34
C ASN A 18 -13.82 4.80 -20.47
N LYS A 19 -13.69 4.13 -21.62
CA LYS A 19 -12.57 3.22 -21.92
C LYS A 19 -11.18 3.83 -21.68
N LYS A 20 -11.03 5.14 -21.77
CA LYS A 20 -9.74 5.83 -21.52
C LYS A 20 -9.41 5.82 -20.03
N SER A 21 -10.36 6.13 -19.16
CA SER A 21 -10.18 6.13 -17.71
C SER A 21 -9.80 4.74 -17.21
N ILE A 22 -10.50 3.70 -17.67
CA ILE A 22 -10.18 2.32 -17.27
C ILE A 22 -8.81 1.90 -17.75
N ARG A 23 -8.45 2.22 -19.00
CA ARG A 23 -7.10 1.90 -19.49
C ARG A 23 -6.02 2.58 -18.64
N LEU A 24 -6.24 3.83 -18.22
CA LEU A 24 -5.32 4.53 -17.33
C LEU A 24 -5.22 3.85 -15.96
N ILE A 25 -6.35 3.54 -15.32
CA ILE A 25 -6.39 2.85 -14.03
C ILE A 25 -5.65 1.51 -14.11
N VAL A 26 -5.91 0.70 -15.14
CA VAL A 26 -5.23 -0.59 -15.33
C VAL A 26 -3.72 -0.43 -15.45
N VAL A 27 -3.24 0.56 -16.21
CA VAL A 27 -1.80 0.84 -16.33
C VAL A 27 -1.20 1.25 -14.98
N LEU A 28 -1.88 2.13 -14.22
CA LEU A 28 -1.40 2.59 -12.91
C LEU A 28 -1.37 1.46 -11.88
N VAL A 29 -2.41 0.63 -11.82
CA VAL A 29 -2.47 -0.54 -10.94
C VAL A 29 -1.36 -1.53 -11.30
N THR A 30 -1.16 -1.80 -12.59
CA THR A 30 -0.10 -2.72 -13.03
C THR A 30 1.29 -2.18 -12.65
N GLY A 31 1.54 -0.88 -12.82
CA GLY A 31 2.78 -0.23 -12.40
C GLY A 31 3.02 -0.32 -10.90
N GLY A 32 1.97 -0.07 -10.09
CA GLY A 32 2.00 -0.20 -8.64
C GLY A 32 2.30 -1.63 -8.18
N VAL A 33 1.68 -2.64 -8.82
CA VAL A 33 1.94 -4.06 -8.53
C VAL A 33 3.40 -4.42 -8.82
N ILE A 34 3.92 -4.05 -9.98
CA ILE A 34 5.30 -4.34 -10.36
C ILE A 34 6.28 -3.72 -9.37
N LEU A 35 6.11 -2.42 -9.05
CA LEU A 35 6.98 -1.74 -8.09
C LEU A 35 6.88 -2.36 -6.70
N GLY A 36 5.66 -2.67 -6.25
CA GLY A 36 5.41 -3.29 -4.96
C GLY A 36 6.13 -4.63 -4.82
N LEU A 37 6.06 -5.50 -5.82
CA LEU A 37 6.76 -6.78 -5.82
C LEU A 37 8.29 -6.62 -5.79
N ILE A 38 8.84 -5.65 -6.53
CA ILE A 38 10.27 -5.33 -6.52
C ILE A 38 10.70 -4.88 -5.12
N LEU A 39 9.98 -3.93 -4.53
CA LEU A 39 10.30 -3.42 -3.18
C LEU A 39 10.16 -4.51 -2.12
N SER A 40 9.11 -5.33 -2.18
CA SER A 40 8.97 -6.47 -1.27
C SER A 40 10.15 -7.43 -1.40
N SER A 41 10.60 -7.76 -2.61
CA SER A 41 11.79 -8.61 -2.81
C SER A 41 13.05 -8.01 -2.18
N ILE A 42 13.25 -6.70 -2.30
CA ILE A 42 14.37 -5.99 -1.69
C ILE A 42 14.27 -6.05 -0.16
N PHE A 43 13.09 -5.78 0.40
CA PHE A 43 12.87 -5.80 1.85
C PHE A 43 13.04 -7.19 2.46
N ILE A 44 12.55 -8.25 1.80
CA ILE A 44 12.74 -9.64 2.24
C ILE A 44 14.23 -9.98 2.24
N THR A 45 14.97 -9.59 1.20
CA THR A 45 16.41 -9.85 1.09
C THR A 45 17.17 -9.10 2.18
N GLU A 46 16.91 -7.80 2.36
CA GLU A 46 17.53 -6.99 3.41
C GLU A 46 17.27 -7.57 4.81
N THR A 47 16.02 -7.97 5.09
CA THR A 47 15.68 -8.57 6.37
C THR A 47 16.41 -9.90 6.59
N ASN A 48 16.46 -10.78 5.59
CA ASN A 48 17.17 -12.05 5.71
C ASN A 48 18.68 -11.84 5.94
N THR A 49 19.29 -10.87 5.27
CA THR A 49 20.70 -10.51 5.50
C THR A 49 20.91 -10.00 6.92
N ARG A 50 20.05 -9.10 7.42
CA ARG A 50 20.15 -8.61 8.81
C ARG A 50 19.96 -9.69 9.86
N ILE A 51 19.12 -10.70 9.59
CA ILE A 51 18.97 -11.86 10.47
C ILE A 51 20.31 -12.61 10.60
N GLN A 52 20.99 -12.82 9.48
CA GLN A 52 22.29 -13.50 9.46
C GLN A 52 23.37 -12.66 10.15
N GLU A 53 23.47 -11.37 9.82
CA GLU A 53 24.44 -10.45 10.45
C GLU A 53 24.26 -10.40 11.98
N TYR A 54 23.02 -10.33 12.46
CA TYR A 54 22.75 -10.31 13.91
C TYR A 54 23.06 -11.65 14.59
N ALA A 55 22.83 -12.77 13.89
CA ALA A 55 23.19 -14.10 14.39
C ALA A 55 24.71 -14.28 14.46
N ASP A 56 25.44 -13.81 13.45
CA ASP A 56 26.89 -13.87 13.36
C ASP A 56 27.53 -12.97 14.44
N GLU A 57 27.06 -11.73 14.61
CA GLU A 57 27.53 -10.82 15.66
C GLU A 57 27.38 -11.42 17.06
N ILE A 58 26.26 -12.07 17.34
CA ILE A 58 26.04 -12.70 18.64
C ILE A 58 26.87 -13.98 18.80
N SER A 59 27.00 -14.79 17.74
CA SER A 59 27.89 -15.95 17.77
C SER A 59 29.33 -15.53 18.10
N ASP A 60 29.84 -14.49 17.46
CA ASP A 60 31.17 -13.92 17.72
C ASP A 60 31.30 -13.39 19.15
N LEU A 61 30.25 -12.72 19.67
CA LEU A 61 30.24 -12.18 21.04
C LEU A 61 30.36 -13.27 22.12
N PHE A 62 29.83 -14.47 21.84
CA PHE A 62 29.81 -15.61 22.78
C PHE A 62 30.82 -16.72 22.43
N GLY A 63 31.79 -16.44 21.55
CA GLY A 63 32.89 -17.36 21.28
C GLY A 63 32.54 -18.52 20.34
N GLY A 64 31.61 -18.29 19.41
CA GLY A 64 31.22 -19.24 18.36
C GLY A 64 29.95 -20.04 18.66
N GLU A 65 29.38 -19.92 19.87
CA GLU A 65 28.11 -20.57 20.24
C GLU A 65 27.08 -19.54 20.70
N ILE A 66 25.89 -19.59 20.13
CA ILE A 66 24.76 -18.79 20.59
C ILE A 66 24.20 -19.44 21.85
N PRO A 67 24.24 -18.78 23.02
CA PRO A 67 23.78 -19.39 24.25
C PRO A 67 22.28 -19.70 24.16
N PRO A 68 21.80 -20.82 24.76
CA PRO A 68 20.39 -21.23 24.67
C PRO A 68 19.41 -20.27 25.36
N PHE A 69 19.91 -19.35 26.19
CA PHE A 69 19.10 -18.27 26.77
C PHE A 69 18.89 -17.10 25.79
N VAL A 70 19.65 -17.04 24.70
CA VAL A 70 19.56 -16.03 23.65
C VAL A 70 18.62 -16.51 22.56
N ASN A 71 17.37 -16.03 22.60
CA ASN A 71 16.34 -16.39 21.64
C ASN A 71 16.49 -15.55 20.36
N ILE A 72 17.47 -15.88 19.52
CA ILE A 72 17.62 -15.28 18.19
C ILE A 72 16.87 -16.13 17.18
N ARG A 73 16.14 -15.45 16.29
CA ARG A 73 15.61 -16.09 15.10
C ARG A 73 16.76 -16.42 14.15
N LEU A 74 17.11 -17.70 14.06
CA LEU A 74 18.12 -18.20 13.12
C LEU A 74 17.52 -18.64 11.77
N THR A 75 16.20 -18.70 11.69
CA THR A 75 15.47 -19.13 10.50
C THR A 75 15.01 -17.94 9.66
N PRO A 76 15.06 -18.06 8.31
CA PRO A 76 14.52 -17.03 7.42
C PRO A 76 13.01 -16.83 7.65
N LEU A 77 12.46 -15.73 7.11
CA LEU A 77 11.03 -15.46 7.24
C LEU A 77 10.19 -16.61 6.68
N SER A 78 9.16 -17.01 7.42
CA SER A 78 8.21 -18.01 6.95
C SER A 78 7.29 -17.40 5.88
N THR A 79 6.76 -18.23 5.00
CA THR A 79 5.89 -17.79 3.90
C THR A 79 4.70 -16.97 4.40
N THR A 80 4.11 -17.35 5.54
CA THR A 80 2.98 -16.64 6.16
C THR A 80 3.34 -15.24 6.66
N GLU A 81 4.55 -15.07 7.17
CA GLU A 81 5.07 -13.78 7.64
C GLU A 81 5.49 -12.87 6.49
N ILE A 82 5.73 -13.43 5.30
CA ILE A 82 6.09 -12.67 4.10
C ILE A 82 4.85 -12.16 3.36
N ILE A 83 3.81 -13.00 3.24
CA ILE A 83 2.66 -12.72 2.36
C ILE A 83 1.95 -11.44 2.77
N LEU A 84 1.62 -11.27 4.05
CA LEU A 84 0.80 -10.14 4.50
C LEU A 84 1.52 -8.78 4.39
N PRO A 85 2.79 -8.63 4.83
CA PRO A 85 3.55 -7.41 4.56
C PRO A 85 3.82 -7.17 3.07
N THR A 86 4.05 -8.22 2.27
CA THR A 86 4.20 -8.10 0.82
C THR A 86 2.94 -7.53 0.18
N LEU A 87 1.77 -8.05 0.58
CA LEU A 87 0.47 -7.56 0.11
C LEU A 87 0.25 -6.09 0.53
N GLY A 88 0.63 -5.73 1.76
CA GLY A 88 0.61 -4.34 2.22
C GLY A 88 1.48 -3.42 1.35
N VAL A 89 2.73 -3.79 1.07
CA VAL A 89 3.62 -3.00 0.20
C VAL A 89 3.02 -2.85 -1.19
N VAL A 90 2.49 -3.93 -1.77
CA VAL A 90 1.85 -3.90 -3.10
C VAL A 90 0.67 -2.93 -3.12
N ILE A 91 -0.23 -2.99 -2.14
CA ILE A 91 -1.42 -2.13 -2.11
C ILE A 91 -1.03 -0.67 -1.93
N VAL A 92 -0.07 -0.36 -1.05
CA VAL A 92 0.41 1.01 -0.87
C VAL A 92 1.07 1.54 -2.14
N CYS A 93 1.84 0.71 -2.85
CA CYS A 93 2.39 1.08 -4.15
C CYS A 93 1.30 1.32 -5.20
N ILE A 94 0.20 0.55 -5.20
CA ILE A 94 -0.97 0.83 -6.05
C ILE A 94 -1.57 2.19 -5.68
N SER A 95 -1.83 2.47 -4.40
CA SER A 95 -2.34 3.77 -3.94
C SER A 95 -1.44 4.92 -4.39
N MET A 96 -0.11 4.78 -4.27
CA MET A 96 0.85 5.78 -4.74
C MET A 96 0.72 6.08 -6.25
N PHE A 97 0.66 5.04 -7.09
CA PHE A 97 0.52 5.23 -8.54
C PHE A 97 -0.83 5.85 -8.90
N LEU A 98 -1.91 5.44 -8.23
CA LEU A 98 -3.23 6.05 -8.40
C LEU A 98 -3.23 7.52 -7.99
N LEU A 99 -2.59 7.87 -6.87
CA LEU A 99 -2.40 9.26 -6.42
C LEU A 99 -1.61 10.09 -7.44
N ILE A 100 -0.49 9.58 -7.96
CA ILE A 100 0.29 10.24 -9.02
C ILE A 100 -0.57 10.46 -10.26
N GLY A 101 -1.32 9.44 -10.69
CA GLY A 101 -2.24 9.53 -11.82
C GLY A 101 -3.32 10.58 -11.60
N LEU A 102 -3.91 10.62 -10.41
CA LEU A 102 -4.95 11.56 -10.03
C LEU A 102 -4.40 13.01 -10.00
N ILE A 103 -3.24 13.22 -9.38
CA ILE A 103 -2.51 14.50 -9.38
C ILE A 103 -2.25 14.96 -10.82
N ALA A 104 -1.81 14.08 -11.71
CA ALA A 104 -1.55 14.40 -13.11
C ALA A 104 -2.83 14.80 -13.87
N VAL A 105 -3.94 14.09 -13.64
CA VAL A 105 -5.26 14.43 -14.22
C VAL A 105 -5.70 15.80 -13.72
N TYR A 106 -5.70 16.04 -12.41
CA TYR A 106 -6.09 17.33 -11.86
C TYR A 106 -5.17 18.46 -12.28
N PHE A 107 -3.88 18.20 -12.50
CA PHE A 107 -2.95 19.22 -12.98
C PHE A 107 -3.32 19.67 -14.39
N LYS A 108 -3.70 18.72 -15.24
CA LYS A 108 -4.22 19.01 -16.58
C LYS A 108 -5.53 19.81 -16.53
N VAL A 109 -6.45 19.49 -15.61
CA VAL A 109 -7.69 20.26 -15.44
C VAL A 109 -7.40 21.67 -14.90
N TYR A 110 -6.48 21.80 -13.95
CA TYR A 110 -6.04 23.09 -13.41
C TYR A 110 -5.41 23.96 -14.49
N ALA A 111 -4.52 23.42 -15.32
CA ALA A 111 -3.89 24.15 -16.41
C ALA A 111 -4.93 24.73 -17.41
N LYS A 112 -6.05 24.03 -17.62
CA LYS A 112 -7.13 24.48 -18.50
C LYS A 112 -8.08 25.48 -17.84
N THR A 113 -8.51 25.21 -16.62
CA THR A 113 -9.56 26.00 -15.95
C THR A 113 -9.02 27.15 -15.11
N LYS A 114 -7.75 27.07 -14.67
CA LYS A 114 -7.12 27.96 -13.67
C LYS A 114 -7.96 28.14 -12.40
N SER A 115 -8.77 27.14 -12.07
CA SER A 115 -9.72 27.21 -10.95
C SER A 115 -9.00 27.10 -9.61
N LYS A 116 -9.31 28.04 -8.69
CA LYS A 116 -8.81 28.02 -7.31
C LYS A 116 -9.29 26.80 -6.51
N TYR A 117 -10.44 26.23 -6.89
CA TYR A 117 -10.97 25.03 -6.24
C TYR A 117 -10.08 23.80 -6.45
N ILE A 118 -9.48 23.66 -7.63
CA ILE A 118 -8.57 22.54 -7.93
C ILE A 118 -7.26 22.69 -7.15
N LEU A 119 -6.84 23.93 -6.88
CA LEU A 119 -5.70 24.19 -6.00
C LEU A 119 -5.96 23.69 -4.57
N GLY A 120 -7.18 23.88 -4.06
CA GLY A 120 -7.59 23.31 -2.77
C GLY A 120 -7.57 21.78 -2.76
N LEU A 121 -7.89 21.14 -3.88
CA LEU A 121 -7.80 19.69 -3.99
C LEU A 121 -6.34 19.19 -3.95
N PHE A 122 -5.39 19.90 -4.56
CA PHE A 122 -3.97 19.58 -4.42
C PHE A 122 -3.48 19.65 -2.97
N PHE A 123 -4.04 20.56 -2.17
CA PHE A 123 -3.74 20.65 -0.75
C PHE A 123 -4.16 19.39 0.03
N VAL A 124 -5.12 18.61 -0.48
CA VAL A 124 -5.51 17.32 0.09
C VAL A 124 -4.68 16.17 -0.51
N LEU A 125 -4.45 16.17 -1.82
CA LEU A 125 -3.76 15.09 -2.52
C LEU A 125 -2.26 15.00 -2.20
N ILE A 126 -1.58 16.13 -2.00
CA ILE A 126 -0.13 16.15 -1.74
C ILE A 126 0.18 15.52 -0.35
N PRO A 127 -0.50 15.90 0.75
CA PRO A 127 -0.33 15.22 2.02
C PRO A 127 -0.62 13.72 1.97
N LEU A 128 -1.69 13.29 1.27
CA LEU A 128 -1.98 11.86 1.07
C LEU A 128 -0.84 11.14 0.34
N PHE A 129 -0.26 11.78 -0.67
CA PHE A 129 0.91 11.22 -1.35
C PHE A 129 2.12 11.11 -0.42
N ILE A 130 2.38 12.12 0.40
CA ILE A 130 3.47 12.08 1.40
C ILE A 130 3.21 10.98 2.44
N GLU A 131 1.98 10.86 2.93
CA GLU A 131 1.55 9.79 3.85
C GLU A 131 1.85 8.41 3.25
N SER A 132 1.51 8.19 1.98
CA SER A 132 1.77 6.91 1.31
C SER A 132 3.27 6.56 1.24
N LEU A 133 4.16 7.55 1.09
CA LEU A 133 5.62 7.35 1.17
C LEU A 133 6.06 6.92 2.59
N PHE A 134 5.53 7.58 3.62
CA PHE A 134 5.79 7.19 5.01
C PHE A 134 5.28 5.79 5.32
N LEU A 135 4.15 5.39 4.72
CA LEU A 135 3.58 4.06 4.90
C LEU A 135 4.46 2.96 4.30
N VAL A 136 5.06 3.18 3.12
CA VAL A 136 6.08 2.26 2.57
C VAL A 136 7.27 2.13 3.51
N TYR A 137 7.75 3.24 4.07
CA TYR A 137 8.85 3.22 5.04
C TYR A 137 8.46 2.46 6.33
N ALA A 138 7.25 2.66 6.84
CA ALA A 138 6.74 1.94 7.99
C ALA A 138 6.62 0.43 7.73
N LEU A 139 6.16 0.04 6.53
CA LEU A 139 6.12 -1.36 6.11
C LEU A 139 7.51 -1.99 6.02
N ARG A 140 8.52 -1.26 5.55
CA ARG A 140 9.92 -1.73 5.60
C ARG A 140 10.34 -2.03 7.05
N GLN A 141 10.01 -1.16 8.00
CA GLN A 141 10.34 -1.39 9.41
C GLN A 141 9.64 -2.63 9.98
N LEU A 142 8.40 -2.90 9.56
CA LEU A 142 7.67 -4.11 9.92
C LEU A 142 8.33 -5.41 9.40
N PHE A 143 9.02 -5.37 8.26
CA PHE A 143 9.83 -6.51 7.81
C PHE A 143 11.05 -6.74 8.70
N THR A 144 11.68 -5.71 9.25
CA THR A 144 12.86 -5.82 10.14
C THR A 144 12.53 -6.10 11.60
N PHE A 145 11.31 -5.81 12.06
CA PHE A 145 10.89 -6.04 13.44
C PHE A 145 11.03 -7.50 13.94
N PRO A 146 10.68 -8.55 13.16
CA PRO A 146 10.87 -9.94 13.61
C PRO A 146 12.35 -10.36 13.79
N VAL A 147 13.30 -9.52 13.39
CA VAL A 147 14.75 -9.78 13.53
C VAL A 147 15.25 -9.49 14.95
N ILE A 148 14.62 -8.55 15.66
CA ILE A 148 15.11 -8.06 16.96
C ILE A 148 14.12 -8.50 18.03
N GLN A 149 14.33 -9.69 18.60
CA GLN A 149 13.60 -10.07 19.82
C GLN A 149 14.27 -9.39 21.02
N PRO A 150 13.55 -8.55 21.80
CA PRO A 150 14.13 -7.94 22.99
C PRO A 150 14.44 -9.02 24.04
N PHE A 151 15.63 -8.94 24.62
CA PHE A 151 15.95 -9.63 25.87
C PHE A 151 15.18 -8.98 27.02
N PRO A 152 14.49 -9.72 27.91
CA PRO A 152 14.41 -11.19 28.05
C PRO A 152 13.32 -11.86 27.16
N PRO A 153 13.47 -13.16 26.85
CA PRO A 153 12.51 -13.92 26.04
C PRO A 153 11.19 -14.09 26.80
N GLY A 154 10.12 -13.50 26.29
CA GLY A 154 8.79 -13.68 26.87
C GLY A 154 7.77 -12.63 26.46
N HIS A 155 8.23 -11.47 25.98
CA HIS A 155 7.36 -10.42 25.47
C HIS A 155 7.96 -9.88 24.17
N SER A 156 7.89 -10.65 23.09
CA SER A 156 7.91 -10.03 21.77
C SER A 156 6.59 -9.28 21.64
N PRO A 157 6.56 -7.93 21.66
CA PRO A 157 5.34 -7.26 21.28
C PRO A 157 5.17 -7.58 19.80
N ASN A 158 4.26 -8.50 19.47
CA ASN A 158 3.89 -8.80 18.10
C ASN A 158 3.19 -7.58 17.51
N ILE A 159 3.99 -6.56 17.19
CA ILE A 159 3.59 -5.38 16.43
C ILE A 159 3.47 -5.77 14.95
N GLY A 160 3.95 -6.97 14.58
CA GLY A 160 3.78 -7.56 13.26
C GLY A 160 2.45 -8.29 13.13
N PHE A 161 1.76 -8.05 12.01
CA PHE A 161 0.86 -8.89 11.18
C PHE A 161 0.07 -10.09 11.76
N GLU A 162 0.00 -10.29 13.06
CA GLU A 162 -0.94 -11.20 13.71
C GLU A 162 -2.37 -10.70 13.50
N TRP A 163 -3.34 -11.60 13.70
CA TRP A 163 -4.76 -11.27 13.61
C TRP A 163 -5.10 -10.12 14.56
N GLY A 164 -5.45 -8.94 14.00
CA GLY A 164 -5.70 -7.71 14.76
C GLY A 164 -4.48 -6.79 14.96
N GLY A 165 -3.32 -7.14 14.41
CA GLY A 165 -2.13 -6.30 14.42
C GLY A 165 -2.26 -5.06 13.54
N LEU A 166 -1.45 -4.04 13.83
CA LEU A 166 -1.44 -2.76 13.10
C LEU A 166 -1.20 -2.94 11.60
N GLY A 167 -0.39 -3.93 11.20
CA GLY A 167 -0.13 -4.25 9.81
C GLY A 167 -1.39 -4.67 9.02
N GLN A 168 -2.29 -5.44 9.63
CA GLN A 168 -3.54 -5.85 8.99
C GLN A 168 -4.50 -4.67 8.83
N ILE A 169 -4.60 -3.82 9.86
CA ILE A 169 -5.43 -2.60 9.82
C ILE A 169 -4.94 -1.65 8.72
N LEU A 170 -3.63 -1.45 8.61
CA LEU A 170 -3.03 -0.64 7.55
C LEU A 170 -3.38 -1.18 6.16
N VAL A 171 -3.23 -2.49 5.93
CA VAL A 171 -3.62 -3.14 4.67
C VAL A 171 -5.08 -2.84 4.33
N ILE A 172 -6.00 -3.02 5.28
CA ILE A 172 -7.43 -2.79 5.05
C ILE A 172 -7.70 -1.32 4.67
N ILE A 173 -7.12 -0.37 5.41
CA ILE A 173 -7.26 1.06 5.13
C ILE A 173 -6.74 1.39 3.73
N SER A 174 -5.57 0.87 3.35
CA SER A 174 -4.98 1.10 2.04
C SER A 174 -5.81 0.48 0.89
N ILE A 175 -6.52 -0.62 1.13
CA ILE A 175 -7.47 -1.18 0.14
C ILE A 175 -8.62 -0.20 -0.10
N PHE A 176 -9.24 0.31 0.98
CA PHE A 176 -10.34 1.27 0.87
C PHE A 176 -9.87 2.56 0.19
N GLU A 177 -8.67 3.04 0.51
CA GLU A 177 -8.05 4.18 -0.15
C GLU A 177 -7.84 3.93 -1.65
N SER A 178 -7.25 2.79 -2.03
CA SER A 178 -7.06 2.40 -3.42
C SER A 178 -8.37 2.36 -4.20
N ILE A 179 -9.45 1.84 -3.60
CA ILE A 179 -10.79 1.82 -4.21
C ILE A 179 -11.32 3.25 -4.39
N GLY A 180 -11.22 4.09 -3.36
CA GLY A 180 -11.62 5.49 -3.41
C GLY A 180 -10.87 6.26 -4.51
N LEU A 181 -9.56 6.05 -4.62
CA LEU A 181 -8.72 6.65 -5.66
C LEU A 181 -9.13 6.16 -7.05
N CYS A 182 -9.41 4.86 -7.24
CA CYS A 182 -9.91 4.34 -8.52
C CYS A 182 -11.20 5.04 -8.96
N ILE A 183 -12.15 5.21 -8.03
CA ILE A 183 -13.42 5.89 -8.28
C ILE A 183 -13.19 7.36 -8.64
N LEU A 184 -12.37 8.08 -7.86
CA LEU A 184 -12.04 9.47 -8.13
C LEU A 184 -11.37 9.66 -9.50
N LEU A 185 -10.45 8.77 -9.87
CA LEU A 185 -9.72 8.81 -11.14
C LEU A 185 -10.65 8.49 -12.33
N TYR A 186 -11.64 7.62 -12.12
CA TYR A 186 -12.69 7.34 -13.10
C TYR A 186 -13.56 8.58 -13.33
N LEU A 187 -14.10 9.17 -12.26
CA LEU A 187 -14.98 10.35 -12.31
C LEU A 187 -14.25 11.60 -12.83
N SER A 188 -12.97 11.77 -12.52
CA SER A 188 -12.19 12.94 -12.95
C SER A 188 -11.88 12.97 -14.44
N ASN A 189 -12.07 11.86 -15.15
CA ASN A 189 -11.82 11.73 -16.58
C ASN A 189 -13.11 11.65 -17.41
N GLU A 190 -14.28 11.63 -16.77
CA GLU A 190 -15.58 11.86 -17.41
C GLU A 190 -15.73 13.33 -17.83
#